data_AF-A0A956H405-F1
#
_entry.id   AF-A0A956H405-F1
#
_cell.length_a   1.000
_cell.length_b   1.000
_cell.length_c   1.000
_cell.angle_alpha   90.00
_cell.angle_beta   90.00
_cell.angle_gamma   90.00
#
_symmetry.space_group_name_H-M   'P 1'
#
loop_
_entity.id
_entity.type
_entity.pdbx_description
1 polymer ?
#
loop_
_entity_poly.entity_id
_entity_poly.type
_entity_poly.pdbx_seq_one_letter_code
_entity_poly.pdbx_strand_id
1 'polypeptide(L)'
;MHPEIFVTVDDHQQHAVVDVSQHLAASGRHGLALTESGDVLAFGQLRSGEGPLRDLPAPAKIEHLGAIIAVGAGSNHELALEAGALLAAWGDNRDGQLGADPSLERTRLLPGQISDITSVVKICGGAEHSLALTDDRQVHAWGSNDTGQLGTATPVGGVRHTPRSVGLSGIRNIAAGAYHSLAIDGARA
;
A
#
# COMPACT_ATOMS: atom_id res chain seq x y z
N MET A 1 -3.62 27.72 8.08
CA MET A 1 -3.79 26.58 9.01
C MET A 1 -3.34 25.35 8.26
N HIS A 2 -2.23 24.76 8.69
CA HIS A 2 -1.75 23.48 8.16
C HIS A 2 -2.59 22.36 8.81
N PRO A 3 -2.96 21.29 8.09
CA PRO A 3 -3.70 20.19 8.66
C PRO A 3 -2.81 19.40 9.64
N GLU A 4 -3.06 19.52 10.93
CA GLU A 4 -2.46 18.65 11.94
C GLU A 4 -3.23 17.33 11.99
N ILE A 5 -2.54 16.19 11.88
CA ILE A 5 -3.16 14.87 12.08
C ILE A 5 -2.70 14.31 13.41
N PHE A 6 -3.70 13.95 14.23
CA PHE A 6 -3.50 13.27 15.50
C PHE A 6 -3.34 11.77 15.25
N VAL A 7 -2.14 11.24 15.51
CA VAL A 7 -1.91 9.80 15.51
C VAL A 7 -1.99 9.32 16.96
N THR A 8 -3.02 8.54 17.29
CA THR A 8 -3.19 7.94 18.61
C THR A 8 -2.54 6.55 18.64
N VAL A 9 -1.57 6.34 19.53
CA VAL A 9 -0.96 5.01 19.75
C VAL A 9 -1.36 4.52 21.16
N ASP A 10 -2.48 3.79 21.20
CA ASP A 10 -3.02 3.00 22.34
C ASP A 10 -3.31 3.73 23.68
N ASP A 11 -3.97 3.02 24.62
CA ASP A 11 -4.63 3.42 25.88
C ASP A 11 -3.74 4.16 26.94
N HIS A 12 -2.51 4.54 26.59
CA HIS A 12 -1.53 5.15 27.51
C HIS A 12 -1.04 6.56 27.13
N GLN A 13 -1.86 7.36 26.42
CA GLN A 13 -1.72 8.83 26.35
C GLN A 13 -0.35 9.34 25.89
N GLN A 14 0.27 8.71 24.88
CA GLN A 14 1.36 9.33 24.13
C GLN A 14 0.80 9.85 22.80
N HIS A 15 0.62 11.17 22.73
CA HIS A 15 0.20 11.87 21.51
C HIS A 15 1.45 12.37 20.79
N ALA A 16 1.71 11.85 19.60
CA ALA A 16 2.69 12.42 18.69
C ALA A 16 1.94 13.24 17.63
N VAL A 17 2.15 14.56 17.62
CA VAL A 17 1.64 15.44 16.56
C VAL A 17 2.66 15.41 15.43
N VAL A 18 2.21 15.01 14.24
CA VAL A 18 3.03 15.04 13.02
C VAL A 18 2.36 15.96 12.02
N ASP A 19 3.14 16.86 11.44
CA ASP A 19 2.72 17.69 10.31
C ASP A 19 2.68 16.83 9.05
N VAL A 20 1.48 16.54 8.55
CA VAL A 20 1.26 15.61 7.44
C VAL A 20 0.49 16.28 6.33
N SER A 21 0.93 16.04 5.11
CA SER A 21 0.67 16.97 4.03
C SER A 21 -0.49 16.55 3.14
N GLN A 22 -0.59 15.26 2.79
CA GLN A 22 -1.41 14.88 1.63
C GLN A 22 -2.04 13.49 1.68
N HIS A 23 -1.44 12.48 2.34
CA HIS A 23 -1.96 11.10 2.31
C HIS A 23 -1.75 10.36 3.62
N LEU A 24 -2.80 9.62 4.02
CA LEU A 24 -2.77 8.63 5.08
C LEU A 24 -3.16 7.27 4.50
N ALA A 25 -2.50 6.22 4.98
CA ALA A 25 -2.95 4.86 4.78
C ALA A 25 -3.01 4.17 6.15
N ALA A 26 -4.08 3.43 6.41
CA ALA A 26 -4.26 2.71 7.66
C ALA A 26 -4.74 1.29 7.37
N SER A 27 -4.23 0.36 8.14
CA SER A 27 -4.69 -1.02 8.23
C SER A 27 -5.10 -1.31 9.67
N GLY A 28 -5.59 -2.53 9.93
CA GLY A 28 -6.10 -2.90 11.26
C GLY A 28 -5.06 -2.81 12.40
N ARG A 29 -3.75 -2.76 12.11
CA ARG A 29 -2.70 -2.77 13.15
C ARG A 29 -1.62 -1.70 12.98
N HIS A 30 -1.53 -1.04 11.83
CA HIS A 30 -0.55 0.01 11.58
C HIS A 30 -1.12 1.06 10.63
N GLY A 31 -0.38 2.15 10.47
CA GLY A 31 -0.60 3.05 9.35
C GLY A 31 0.65 3.80 8.95
N LEU A 32 0.50 4.51 7.84
CA LEU A 32 1.52 5.32 7.19
C LEU A 32 0.98 6.75 7.03
N ALA A 33 1.87 7.71 7.23
CA ALA A 33 1.60 9.11 6.99
C ALA A 33 2.70 9.72 6.12
N LEU A 34 2.30 10.53 5.14
CA LEU A 34 3.19 11.30 4.30
C LEU A 34 3.31 12.74 4.84
N THR A 35 4.52 13.20 5.15
CA THR A 35 4.81 14.54 5.68
C THR A 35 4.88 15.60 4.57
N GLU A 36 4.89 16.90 4.91
CA GLU A 36 5.11 17.98 3.92
C GLU A 36 6.51 17.93 3.30
N SER A 37 7.49 17.38 4.01
CA SER A 37 8.84 17.14 3.50
C SER A 37 8.94 15.97 2.52
N GLY A 38 7.87 15.18 2.35
CA GLY A 38 7.88 13.96 1.51
C GLY A 38 8.41 12.72 2.23
N ASP A 39 8.56 12.77 3.55
CA ASP A 39 8.95 11.61 4.36
C ASP A 39 7.74 10.73 4.67
N VAL A 40 7.95 9.41 4.73
CA VAL A 40 6.93 8.46 5.19
C VAL A 40 7.20 8.12 6.65
N LEU A 41 6.22 8.37 7.51
CA LEU A 41 6.22 7.88 8.87
C LEU A 41 5.30 6.68 9.00
N ALA A 42 5.72 5.71 9.81
CA ALA A 42 4.93 4.55 10.16
C ALA A 42 4.61 4.52 11.65
N PHE A 43 3.44 3.96 12.00
CA PHE A 43 2.95 3.85 13.37
C PHE A 43 2.24 2.51 13.58
N GLY A 44 2.28 1.97 14.80
CA GLY A 44 1.65 0.69 15.14
C GLY A 44 2.50 -0.53 14.77
N GLN A 45 1.86 -1.66 14.51
CA GLN A 45 2.50 -2.95 14.24
C GLN A 45 2.62 -3.22 12.74
N LEU A 46 3.78 -2.92 12.14
CA LEU A 46 4.00 -3.07 10.69
C LEU A 46 4.13 -4.53 10.23
N ARG A 47 4.34 -5.49 11.14
CA ARG A 47 4.59 -6.89 10.74
C ARG A 47 4.20 -7.94 11.77
N SER A 48 3.83 -9.11 11.24
CA SER A 48 3.83 -10.38 11.98
C SER A 48 5.24 -11.02 11.89
N GLY A 49 6.18 -10.65 12.77
CA GLY A 49 7.53 -11.24 12.82
C GLY A 49 8.57 -10.44 13.62
N GLU A 50 9.77 -11.00 13.83
CA GLU A 50 10.88 -10.39 14.60
C GLU A 50 11.57 -9.23 13.83
N GLY A 51 12.02 -8.19 14.53
CA GLY A 51 12.84 -7.09 13.97
C GLY A 51 12.45 -5.69 14.47
N PRO A 52 13.28 -4.65 14.24
CA PRO A 52 13.19 -3.35 14.95
C PRO A 52 11.97 -2.48 14.59
N LEU A 53 11.32 -2.71 13.44
CA LEU A 53 10.07 -2.02 13.05
C LEU A 53 8.82 -2.87 13.34
N ARG A 54 8.90 -3.87 14.23
CA ARG A 54 7.75 -4.74 14.56
C ARG A 54 6.68 -3.97 15.31
N ASP A 55 7.07 -3.28 16.38
CA ASP A 55 6.19 -2.45 17.19
C ASP A 55 6.77 -1.03 17.17
N LEU A 56 6.03 -0.09 16.62
CA LEU A 56 6.39 1.32 16.65
C LEU A 56 5.56 2.01 17.73
N PRO A 57 6.08 2.18 18.96
CA PRO A 57 5.37 2.85 20.04
C PRO A 57 5.20 4.35 19.79
N ALA A 58 5.94 4.91 18.83
CA ALA A 58 5.82 6.27 18.33
C ALA A 58 6.08 6.28 16.81
N PRO A 59 5.62 7.31 16.08
CA PRO A 59 5.91 7.45 14.66
C PRO A 59 7.41 7.37 14.35
N ALA A 60 7.78 6.51 13.40
CA ALA A 60 9.16 6.35 12.95
C ALA A 60 9.26 6.56 11.44
N LYS A 61 10.30 7.28 11.00
CA LYS A 61 10.57 7.50 9.59
C LYS A 61 10.99 6.19 8.92
N ILE A 62 10.39 5.89 7.77
CA ILE A 62 10.83 4.81 6.89
C ILE A 62 11.96 5.34 6.03
N GLU A 63 13.14 4.75 6.20
CA GLU A 63 14.34 5.07 5.42
C GLU A 63 14.31 4.37 4.05
N HIS A 64 15.22 4.77 3.16
CA HIS A 64 15.38 4.20 1.81
C HIS A 64 14.21 4.45 0.85
N LEU A 65 13.42 5.50 1.12
CA LEU A 65 12.43 6.05 0.18
C LEU A 65 12.97 7.36 -0.38
N GLY A 66 12.71 7.62 -1.66
CA GLY A 66 12.90 8.95 -2.24
C GLY A 66 11.72 9.87 -1.96
N ALA A 67 11.42 10.77 -2.89
CA ALA A 67 10.33 11.73 -2.72
C ALA A 67 8.97 11.06 -2.89
N ILE A 68 8.28 10.72 -1.80
CA ILE A 68 6.99 10.00 -1.85
C ILE A 68 5.83 10.97 -2.10
N ILE A 69 4.87 10.53 -2.93
CA ILE A 69 3.67 11.30 -3.29
C ILE A 69 2.37 10.62 -2.87
N ALA A 70 2.39 9.30 -2.61
CA ALA A 70 1.25 8.57 -2.06
C ALA A 70 1.72 7.34 -1.29
N VAL A 71 0.89 6.90 -0.33
CA VAL A 71 1.11 5.68 0.46
C VAL A 71 -0.14 4.81 0.43
N GLY A 72 0.04 3.49 0.55
CA GLY A 72 -1.01 2.49 0.70
C GLY A 72 -0.61 1.47 1.76
N ALA A 73 -1.58 0.92 2.48
CA ALA A 73 -1.33 -0.04 3.54
C ALA A 73 -2.30 -1.22 3.41
N GLY A 74 -1.76 -2.43 3.44
CA GLY A 74 -2.52 -3.66 3.63
C GLY A 74 -2.37 -4.21 5.04
N SER A 75 -2.79 -5.45 5.30
CA SER A 75 -2.77 -5.97 6.68
C SER A 75 -1.38 -6.13 7.27
N ASN A 76 -0.40 -6.53 6.46
CA ASN A 76 1.00 -6.74 6.87
C ASN A 76 1.99 -6.32 5.77
N HIS A 77 1.57 -5.44 4.86
CA HIS A 77 2.41 -4.95 3.77
C HIS A 77 2.10 -3.50 3.48
N GLU A 78 3.08 -2.82 2.93
CA GLU A 78 3.05 -1.40 2.69
C GLU A 78 3.40 -1.10 1.24
N LEU A 79 2.81 -0.03 0.71
CA LEU A 79 3.04 0.49 -0.63
C LEU A 79 3.40 1.97 -0.52
N ALA A 80 4.38 2.40 -1.31
CA ALA A 80 4.70 3.81 -1.50
C ALA A 80 4.87 4.12 -2.97
N LEU A 81 4.34 5.26 -3.40
CA LEU A 81 4.52 5.79 -4.73
C LEU A 81 5.50 6.95 -4.68
N GLU A 82 6.64 6.80 -5.33
CA GLU A 82 7.66 7.82 -5.45
C GLU A 82 7.37 8.76 -6.65
N ALA A 83 7.81 10.01 -6.54
CA ALA A 83 7.88 10.95 -7.63
C ALA A 83 8.64 10.33 -8.82
N GLY A 84 8.07 10.45 -10.02
CA GLY A 84 8.53 9.68 -11.19
C GLY A 84 7.77 8.37 -11.42
N ALA A 85 6.72 8.12 -10.63
CA ALA A 85 5.79 7.00 -10.78
C ALA A 85 6.42 5.62 -10.56
N LEU A 86 7.41 5.55 -9.68
CA LEU A 86 8.01 4.31 -9.21
C LEU A 86 7.26 3.80 -7.98
N LEU A 87 6.88 2.52 -8.03
CA LEU A 87 6.19 1.85 -6.93
C LEU A 87 7.19 1.08 -6.07
N ALA A 88 7.15 1.30 -4.77
CA ALA A 88 7.88 0.51 -3.79
C ALA A 88 6.91 -0.25 -2.89
N ALA A 89 7.32 -1.44 -2.46
CA ALA A 89 6.59 -2.25 -1.48
C ALA A 89 7.54 -2.93 -0.50
N TRP A 90 7.06 -3.10 0.73
CA TRP A 90 7.73 -3.85 1.79
C TRP A 90 6.70 -4.54 2.71
N GLY A 91 7.17 -5.42 3.58
CA GLY A 91 6.36 -6.19 4.52
C GLY A 91 6.29 -7.69 4.19
N ASP A 92 5.14 -8.29 4.44
CA ASP A 92 4.82 -9.68 4.13
C ASP A 92 4.62 -9.88 2.64
N ASN A 93 5.11 -11.00 2.09
CA ASN A 93 4.92 -11.36 0.70
C ASN A 93 4.41 -12.80 0.54
N ARG A 94 3.94 -13.47 1.59
CA ARG A 94 3.51 -14.89 1.52
C ARG A 94 2.47 -15.17 0.43
N ASP A 95 1.66 -14.17 0.10
CA ASP A 95 0.63 -14.20 -0.91
C ASP A 95 0.97 -13.31 -2.10
N GLY A 96 2.25 -12.99 -2.33
CA GLY A 96 2.70 -12.20 -3.48
C GLY A 96 2.33 -10.71 -3.45
N GLN A 97 1.83 -10.18 -2.32
CA GLN A 97 1.34 -8.80 -2.20
C GLN A 97 2.41 -7.71 -2.42
N LEU A 98 3.71 -8.07 -2.44
CA LEU A 98 4.81 -7.15 -2.78
C LEU A 98 5.15 -7.12 -4.27
N GLY A 99 4.42 -7.86 -5.12
CA GLY A 99 4.72 -7.91 -6.55
C GLY A 99 6.06 -8.60 -6.86
N ALA A 100 6.45 -9.56 -6.03
CA ALA A 100 7.63 -10.40 -6.20
C ALA A 100 7.30 -11.88 -5.91
N ASP A 101 8.10 -12.80 -6.46
CA ASP A 101 7.93 -14.24 -6.23
C ASP A 101 8.16 -14.61 -4.74
N PRO A 102 7.14 -15.13 -4.03
CA PRO A 102 7.22 -15.46 -2.61
C PRO A 102 8.16 -16.63 -2.30
N SER A 103 8.50 -17.46 -3.30
CA SER A 103 9.48 -18.54 -3.13
C SER A 103 10.90 -18.02 -2.99
N LEU A 104 11.18 -16.83 -3.54
CA LEU A 104 12.46 -16.15 -3.46
C LEU A 104 12.50 -15.15 -2.31
N GLU A 105 11.36 -14.53 -1.99
CA GLU A 105 11.28 -13.49 -0.96
C GLU A 105 9.92 -13.54 -0.25
N ARG A 106 9.85 -14.25 0.88
CA ARG A 106 8.61 -14.34 1.68
C ARG A 106 8.29 -13.06 2.46
N THR A 107 9.29 -12.22 2.71
CA THR A 107 9.15 -10.93 3.40
C THR A 107 10.26 -10.00 2.95
N ARG A 108 9.95 -8.70 2.90
CA ARG A 108 10.90 -7.64 2.60
C ARG A 108 10.89 -6.61 3.71
N LEU A 109 12.03 -6.38 4.35
CA LEU A 109 12.09 -5.51 5.53
C LEU A 109 12.23 -4.01 5.20
N LEU A 110 12.73 -3.71 4.02
CA LEU A 110 13.00 -2.35 3.54
C LEU A 110 12.25 -2.12 2.24
N PRO A 111 11.87 -0.87 1.90
CA PRO A 111 11.27 -0.56 0.62
C PRO A 111 12.05 -1.15 -0.55
N GLY A 112 11.36 -1.89 -1.42
CA GLY A 112 11.92 -2.43 -2.66
C GLY A 112 11.02 -2.12 -3.83
N GLN A 113 11.63 -1.75 -4.96
CA GLN A 113 10.92 -1.34 -6.16
C GLN A 113 10.17 -2.52 -6.81
N ILE A 114 8.96 -2.24 -7.29
CA ILE A 114 8.18 -3.10 -8.18
C ILE A 114 8.35 -2.55 -9.60
N SER A 115 9.13 -3.24 -10.43
CA SER A 115 9.52 -2.75 -11.76
C SER A 115 8.57 -3.17 -12.89
N ASP A 116 7.63 -4.08 -12.61
CA ASP A 116 6.70 -4.64 -13.61
C ASP A 116 5.51 -3.71 -13.94
N ILE A 117 5.45 -2.54 -13.30
CA ILE A 117 4.43 -1.51 -13.54
C ILE A 117 5.08 -0.12 -13.48
N THR A 118 4.63 0.76 -14.36
CA THR A 118 5.11 2.15 -14.45
C THR A 118 3.91 3.10 -14.57
N SER A 119 4.15 4.42 -14.47
CA SER A 119 3.12 5.45 -14.61
C SER A 119 1.95 5.32 -13.62
N VAL A 120 2.23 4.76 -12.44
CA VAL A 120 1.25 4.63 -11.36
C VAL A 120 0.92 6.02 -10.80
N VAL A 121 -0.38 6.28 -10.61
CA VAL A 121 -0.92 7.53 -10.06
C VAL A 121 -1.71 7.34 -8.78
N LYS A 122 -2.17 6.11 -8.47
CA LYS A 122 -2.78 5.76 -7.18
C LYS A 122 -2.46 4.33 -6.79
N ILE A 123 -2.43 4.08 -5.48
CA ILE A 123 -2.15 2.78 -4.88
C ILE A 123 -3.12 2.51 -3.73
N CYS A 124 -3.49 1.25 -3.53
CA CYS A 124 -4.27 0.78 -2.39
C CYS A 124 -3.83 -0.63 -1.98
N GLY A 125 -3.84 -0.91 -0.68
CA GLY A 125 -3.62 -2.25 -0.13
C GLY A 125 -4.92 -2.81 0.48
N GLY A 126 -5.22 -4.07 0.19
CA GLY A 126 -6.19 -4.88 0.93
C GLY A 126 -5.49 -5.77 1.96
N ALA A 127 -6.12 -6.87 2.42
CA ALA A 127 -5.49 -7.72 3.43
C ALA A 127 -4.19 -8.37 2.92
N GLU A 128 -4.31 -9.18 1.87
CA GLU A 128 -3.18 -9.85 1.21
C GLU A 128 -3.11 -9.55 -0.30
N HIS A 129 -3.66 -8.41 -0.74
CA HIS A 129 -3.62 -7.98 -2.15
C HIS A 129 -3.37 -6.48 -2.28
N SER A 130 -2.95 -6.08 -3.48
CA SER A 130 -2.54 -4.73 -3.81
C SER A 130 -3.17 -4.29 -5.12
N LEU A 131 -3.47 -3.00 -5.21
CA LEU A 131 -4.04 -2.34 -6.38
C LEU A 131 -3.19 -1.14 -6.78
N ALA A 132 -3.07 -0.93 -8.09
CA ALA A 132 -2.52 0.28 -8.68
C ALA A 132 -3.41 0.80 -9.80
N LEU A 133 -3.54 2.12 -9.90
CA LEU A 133 -4.14 2.82 -11.02
C LEU A 133 -3.03 3.57 -11.76
N THR A 134 -2.93 3.37 -13.06
CA THR A 134 -1.99 4.05 -13.95
C THR A 134 -2.60 5.32 -14.57
N ASP A 135 -1.76 6.21 -15.07
CA ASP A 135 -2.17 7.48 -15.69
C ASP A 135 -3.05 7.30 -16.94
N ASP A 136 -2.85 6.20 -17.67
CA ASP A 136 -3.65 5.73 -18.80
C ASP A 136 -4.98 5.06 -18.40
N ARG A 137 -5.36 5.18 -17.12
CA ARG A 137 -6.66 4.76 -16.56
C ARG A 137 -6.86 3.25 -16.52
N GLN A 138 -5.78 2.46 -16.48
CA GLN A 138 -5.84 1.01 -16.26
C GLN A 138 -5.69 0.67 -14.79
N VAL A 139 -6.37 -0.41 -14.36
CA VAL A 139 -6.20 -0.97 -13.01
C VAL A 139 -5.34 -2.22 -13.09
N HIS A 140 -4.36 -2.29 -12.21
CA HIS A 140 -3.51 -3.45 -12.00
C HIS A 140 -3.73 -3.99 -10.59
N ALA A 141 -3.77 -5.31 -10.48
CA ALA A 141 -3.94 -5.99 -9.19
C ALA A 141 -2.96 -7.17 -9.07
N TRP A 142 -2.49 -7.41 -7.85
CA TRP A 142 -1.64 -8.55 -7.51
C TRP A 142 -1.82 -8.96 -6.04
N GLY A 143 -1.28 -10.10 -5.65
CA GLY A 143 -1.46 -10.72 -4.34
C GLY A 143 -2.39 -11.94 -4.36
N SER A 144 -3.01 -12.24 -3.21
CA SER A 144 -4.01 -13.30 -3.06
C SER A 144 -5.25 -13.03 -3.94
N ASN A 145 -5.82 -14.09 -4.51
CA ASN A 145 -7.10 -14.09 -5.22
C ASN A 145 -8.08 -15.14 -4.66
N ASP A 146 -7.89 -15.59 -3.42
CA ASP A 146 -8.67 -16.69 -2.84
C ASP A 146 -10.17 -16.38 -2.68
N THR A 147 -10.54 -15.10 -2.69
CA THR A 147 -11.92 -14.61 -2.65
C THR A 147 -12.35 -13.92 -3.95
N GLY A 148 -11.48 -13.91 -4.96
CA GLY A 148 -11.70 -13.14 -6.20
C GLY A 148 -11.35 -11.66 -6.07
N GLN A 149 -10.62 -11.26 -5.00
CA GLN A 149 -10.36 -9.87 -4.67
C GLN A 149 -9.55 -9.11 -5.74
N LEU A 150 -8.88 -9.79 -6.67
CA LEU A 150 -8.18 -9.13 -7.77
C LEU A 150 -9.12 -8.66 -8.90
N GLY A 151 -10.39 -9.07 -8.90
CA GLY A 151 -11.37 -8.64 -9.90
C GLY A 151 -11.03 -9.08 -11.34
N THR A 152 -10.19 -10.10 -11.50
CA THR A 152 -9.82 -10.62 -12.81
C THR A 152 -10.87 -11.61 -13.34
N ALA A 153 -10.94 -11.76 -14.66
CA ALA A 153 -11.78 -12.79 -15.30
C ALA A 153 -11.27 -14.25 -15.09
N THR A 154 -10.21 -14.46 -14.29
CA THR A 154 -9.72 -15.80 -13.97
C THR A 154 -10.45 -16.39 -12.76
N PRO A 155 -10.60 -17.74 -12.66
CA PRO A 155 -11.29 -18.37 -11.54
C PRO A 155 -10.74 -17.91 -10.19
N VAL A 156 -11.64 -17.80 -9.20
CA VAL A 156 -11.28 -17.59 -7.79
C VAL A 156 -10.24 -18.62 -7.37
N GLY A 157 -9.24 -18.18 -6.61
CA GLY A 157 -8.14 -19.01 -6.13
C GLY A 157 -6.77 -18.65 -6.72
N GLY A 158 -5.75 -18.91 -5.91
CA GLY A 158 -4.35 -18.77 -6.29
C GLY A 158 -3.82 -17.36 -6.11
N VAL A 159 -2.56 -17.19 -6.51
CA VAL A 159 -1.80 -15.96 -6.22
C VAL A 159 -1.32 -15.34 -7.53
N ARG A 160 -1.23 -14.00 -7.56
CA ARG A 160 -0.55 -13.23 -8.60
C ARG A 160 0.66 -12.54 -7.98
N HIS A 161 1.85 -13.02 -8.28
CA HIS A 161 3.08 -12.50 -7.70
C HIS A 161 3.63 -11.26 -8.43
N THR A 162 2.97 -10.81 -9.50
CA THR A 162 3.36 -9.60 -10.25
C THR A 162 2.12 -8.78 -10.60
N PRO A 163 2.22 -7.43 -10.66
CA PRO A 163 1.13 -6.56 -11.09
C PRO A 163 0.59 -6.98 -12.45
N ARG A 164 -0.73 -7.21 -12.54
CA ARG A 164 -1.38 -7.56 -13.80
C ARG A 164 -2.61 -6.70 -14.05
N SER A 165 -2.78 -6.24 -15.28
CA SER A 165 -3.99 -5.54 -15.69
C SER A 165 -5.23 -6.42 -15.48
N VAL A 166 -6.27 -5.84 -14.90
CA VAL A 166 -7.55 -6.52 -14.65
C VAL A 166 -8.53 -6.36 -15.82
N GLY A 167 -8.12 -5.68 -16.90
CA GLY A 167 -8.96 -5.48 -18.10
C GLY A 167 -10.00 -4.36 -17.99
N LEU A 168 -9.88 -3.49 -16.99
CA LEU A 168 -10.71 -2.29 -16.85
C LEU A 168 -9.99 -1.07 -17.43
N SER A 169 -10.74 -0.20 -18.10
CA SER A 169 -10.25 1.08 -18.65
C SER A 169 -11.13 2.24 -18.24
N GLY A 170 -10.59 3.47 -18.30
CA GLY A 170 -11.34 4.69 -17.97
C GLY A 170 -11.57 4.91 -16.47
N ILE A 171 -10.85 4.18 -15.61
CA ILE A 171 -11.00 4.23 -14.15
C ILE A 171 -10.45 5.54 -13.56
N ARG A 172 -11.23 6.17 -12.67
CA ARG A 172 -10.89 7.43 -11.99
C ARG A 172 -10.41 7.21 -10.56
N ASN A 173 -10.91 6.18 -9.89
CA ASN A 173 -10.53 5.87 -8.54
C ASN A 173 -10.55 4.36 -8.27
N ILE A 174 -9.72 3.97 -7.32
CA ILE A 174 -9.64 2.61 -6.79
C ILE A 174 -9.74 2.67 -5.26
N ALA A 175 -10.24 1.60 -4.66
CA ALA A 175 -10.19 1.37 -3.22
C ALA A 175 -10.10 -0.14 -2.95
N ALA A 176 -9.51 -0.51 -1.83
CA ALA A 176 -9.42 -1.90 -1.38
C ALA A 176 -10.04 -2.03 0.01
N GLY A 177 -10.89 -3.04 0.18
CA GLY A 177 -11.22 -3.60 1.49
C GLY A 177 -10.32 -4.80 1.79
N ALA A 178 -10.54 -5.46 2.93
CA ALA A 178 -9.75 -6.64 3.30
C ALA A 178 -9.74 -7.72 2.20
N TYR A 179 -10.93 -8.05 1.68
CA TYR A 179 -11.14 -9.16 0.75
C TYR A 179 -11.92 -8.74 -0.51
N HIS A 180 -11.92 -7.45 -0.86
CA HIS A 180 -12.58 -6.98 -2.07
C HIS A 180 -11.91 -5.72 -2.61
N SER A 181 -12.12 -5.47 -3.91
CA SER A 181 -11.64 -4.30 -4.62
C SER A 181 -12.79 -3.51 -5.20
N LEU A 182 -12.64 -2.19 -5.25
CA LEU A 182 -13.58 -1.26 -5.87
C LEU A 182 -12.84 -0.43 -6.91
N ALA A 183 -13.46 -0.23 -8.06
CA ALA A 183 -13.01 0.68 -9.09
C ALA A 183 -14.21 1.48 -9.60
N ILE A 184 -14.04 2.79 -9.79
CA ILE A 184 -15.08 3.66 -10.34
C ILE A 184 -14.60 4.26 -11.65
N ASP A 185 -15.40 4.08 -12.70
CA ASP A 185 -15.13 4.69 -13.99
C ASP A 185 -15.44 6.20 -13.99
N GLY A 186 -14.96 6.89 -15.01
CA GLY A 186 -15.31 8.30 -15.24
C GLY A 186 -16.50 8.49 -16.17
N ALA A 187 -17.32 7.46 -16.41
CA ALA A 187 -18.45 7.59 -17.33
C ALA A 187 -19.48 8.54 -16.72
N ARG A 188 -19.91 9.49 -17.54
CA ARG A 188 -20.60 10.72 -17.14
C ARG A 188 -21.96 10.47 -16.49
N ALA A 189 -22.29 11.34 -15.52
CA ALA A 189 -23.67 11.71 -15.23
C ALA A 189 -24.37 12.33 -16.45
#